data_AF-A0AAJ6G6C7-F1
#
_entry.id   AF-A0AAJ6G6C7-F1
#
_cell.length_a   1.000
_cell.length_b   1.000
_cell.length_c   1.000
_cell.angle_alpha   90.00
_cell.angle_beta   90.00
_cell.angle_gamma   90.00
#
_symmetry.space_group_name_H-M   'P 1'
#
loop_
_entity.id
_entity.type
_entity.pdbx_description
1 polymer ?
#
loop_
_entity_poly.entity_id
_entity_poly.type
_entity_poly.pdbx_seq_one_letter_code
_entity_poly.pdbx_strand_id
1 'polypeptide(L)'
;MTPAVCGLLAQVIPVFVLANVLEASRVHPRIRVLPWFRNWITIPSIGAGIIGTAVAVIGVATEGLVIPFGVLTWAAFGVLLLLTGIQLTAIGASQEVEAEDAVEAQQRRRVLRLFGWEITSRR
;
A
#
# COMPACT_ATOMS: atom_id res chain seq x y z
N MET A 1 -28.31 -5.92 4.67
CA MET A 1 -27.55 -5.47 3.49
C MET A 1 -28.04 -6.28 2.29
N THR A 2 -28.38 -5.63 1.18
CA THR A 2 -28.99 -6.30 0.01
C THR A 2 -27.94 -7.12 -0.76
N PRO A 3 -28.35 -8.18 -1.49
CA PRO A 3 -27.43 -9.00 -2.28
C PRO A 3 -26.70 -8.18 -3.36
N ALA A 4 -27.34 -7.15 -3.92
CA ALA A 4 -26.71 -6.23 -4.87
C ALA A 4 -25.51 -5.48 -4.26
N VAL A 5 -25.64 -5.01 -3.02
CA VAL A 5 -24.53 -4.34 -2.30
C VAL A 5 -23.44 -5.34 -1.94
N CYS A 6 -23.81 -6.56 -1.52
CA CYS A 6 -22.85 -7.65 -1.29
C CYS A 6 -22.04 -7.95 -2.57
N GLY A 7 -22.71 -8.02 -3.73
CA GLY A 7 -22.08 -8.26 -5.02
C GLY A 7 -21.11 -7.16 -5.42
N LEU A 8 -21.49 -5.90 -5.21
CA LEU A 8 -20.60 -4.76 -5.46
C LEU A 8 -19.36 -4.82 -4.57
N LEU A 9 -19.51 -5.03 -3.27
CA LEU A 9 -18.38 -5.11 -2.34
C LEU A 9 -17.49 -6.33 -2.63
N ALA A 10 -18.07 -7.48 -2.99
CA ALA A 10 -17.32 -8.66 -3.39
C ALA A 10 -16.45 -8.45 -4.65
N GLN A 11 -16.83 -7.51 -5.52
CA GLN A 11 -16.02 -7.12 -6.69
C GLN A 11 -14.99 -6.05 -6.35
N VAL A 12 -15.36 -5.06 -5.55
CA VAL A 12 -14.52 -3.88 -5.26
C VAL A 12 -13.42 -4.18 -4.24
N ILE A 13 -13.75 -4.88 -3.14
CA ILE A 13 -12.79 -5.13 -2.06
C ILE A 13 -11.52 -5.86 -2.55
N PRO A 14 -11.60 -6.93 -3.37
CA PRO A 14 -10.42 -7.61 -3.89
C PRO A 14 -9.51 -6.71 -4.73
N VAL A 15 -10.07 -5.75 -5.48
CA VAL A 15 -9.30 -4.79 -6.28
C VAL A 15 -8.43 -3.92 -5.35
N PHE A 16 -8.99 -3.44 -4.25
CA PHE A 16 -8.22 -2.67 -3.25
C PHE A 16 -7.17 -3.53 -2.53
N VAL A 17 -7.47 -4.79 -2.24
CA VAL A 17 -6.47 -5.71 -1.66
C VAL A 17 -5.31 -5.92 -2.62
N LEU A 18 -5.59 -6.19 -3.90
CA LEU A 18 -4.57 -6.35 -4.93
C LEU A 18 -3.74 -5.08 -5.10
N ALA A 19 -4.39 -3.92 -5.14
CA ALA A 19 -3.71 -2.63 -5.19
C ALA A 19 -2.76 -2.47 -3.99
N ASN A 20 -3.23 -2.75 -2.76
CA ASN A 20 -2.38 -2.66 -1.57
C ASN A 20 -1.18 -3.62 -1.64
N VAL A 21 -1.37 -4.86 -2.09
CA VAL A 21 -0.27 -5.84 -2.17
C VAL A 21 0.76 -5.41 -3.21
N LEU A 22 0.32 -4.95 -4.38
CA LEU A 22 1.22 -4.50 -5.45
C LEU A 22 1.97 -3.23 -5.07
N GLU A 23 1.26 -2.25 -4.52
CA GLU A 23 1.81 -0.94 -4.17
C GLU A 23 2.68 -0.99 -2.90
N ALA A 24 2.52 -1.99 -2.02
CA ALA A 24 3.37 -2.15 -0.84
C ALA A 24 4.86 -2.32 -1.19
N SER A 25 5.16 -2.79 -2.41
CA SER A 25 6.53 -2.90 -2.92
C SER A 25 7.18 -1.55 -3.22
N ARG A 26 6.38 -0.50 -3.47
CA ARG A 26 6.84 0.85 -3.79
C ARG A 26 7.12 1.72 -2.56
N VAL A 27 6.76 1.26 -1.36
CA VAL A 27 7.12 1.93 -0.12
C VAL A 27 8.62 1.77 0.11
N HIS A 28 9.30 2.85 0.48
CA HIS A 28 10.73 2.85 0.72
C HIS A 28 11.12 1.72 1.70
N PRO A 29 12.19 0.95 1.44
CA PRO A 29 12.52 -0.25 2.21
C PRO A 29 12.64 0.01 3.71
N ARG A 30 13.16 1.19 4.09
CA ARG A 30 13.30 1.58 5.52
C ARG A 30 11.94 1.72 6.22
N ILE A 31 10.91 2.20 5.53
CA ILE A 31 9.56 2.35 6.10
C ILE A 31 8.86 1.00 6.13
N ARG A 32 9.00 0.21 5.05
CA ARG A 32 8.35 -1.10 4.90
C ARG A 32 8.71 -2.10 6.00
N VAL A 33 9.94 -2.04 6.51
CA VAL A 33 10.40 -2.96 7.57
C VAL A 33 10.02 -2.52 8.97
N LEU A 34 9.49 -1.30 9.15
CA LEU A 34 9.10 -0.83 10.47
C LEU A 34 7.97 -1.69 11.02
N PRO A 35 8.09 -2.21 12.26
CA PRO A 35 7.08 -3.07 12.85
C PRO A 35 5.71 -2.39 12.91
N TRP A 36 5.69 -1.07 13.13
CA TRP A 36 4.44 -0.31 13.18
C TRP A 36 3.74 -0.31 11.81
N PHE A 37 4.46 -0.05 10.72
CA PHE A 37 3.89 -0.03 9.36
C PHE A 37 3.40 -1.42 8.94
N ARG A 38 4.24 -2.45 9.14
CA ARG A 38 3.86 -3.82 8.78
C ARG A 38 2.67 -4.34 9.58
N ASN A 39 2.71 -4.19 10.91
CA ASN A 39 1.73 -4.84 11.80
C ASN A 39 0.43 -4.03 11.93
N TRP A 40 0.45 -2.71 11.71
CA TRP A 40 -0.74 -1.87 11.88
C TRP A 40 -1.34 -1.37 10.57
N ILE A 41 -0.58 -1.38 9.47
CA ILE A 41 -1.07 -0.91 8.16
C ILE A 41 -1.20 -2.09 7.21
N THR A 42 -0.09 -2.73 6.85
CA THR A 42 -0.10 -3.74 5.77
C THR A 42 -0.86 -5.01 6.14
N ILE A 43 -0.57 -5.61 7.30
CA ILE A 43 -1.25 -6.85 7.72
C ILE A 43 -2.74 -6.61 7.96
N PRO A 44 -3.16 -5.56 8.70
CA PRO A 44 -4.58 -5.32 8.92
C PRO A 44 -5.34 -4.91 7.67
N SER A 45 -4.73 -4.19 6.72
CA SER A 45 -5.41 -3.84 5.46
C SER A 45 -5.73 -5.10 4.64
N ILE A 46 -4.76 -6.00 4.49
CA ILE A 46 -4.93 -7.27 3.80
C ILE A 46 -5.95 -8.15 4.55
N GLY A 47 -5.81 -8.25 5.88
CA GLY A 47 -6.73 -9.03 6.71
C GLY A 47 -8.17 -8.53 6.63
N ALA A 48 -8.39 -7.23 6.76
CA ALA A 48 -9.71 -6.61 6.62
C ALA A 48 -10.30 -6.83 5.23
N GLY A 49 -9.49 -6.73 4.18
CA GLY A 49 -9.94 -6.98 2.82
C GLY A 49 -10.31 -8.45 2.55
N ILE A 50 -9.54 -9.42 3.06
CA ILE A 50 -9.87 -10.84 2.93
C ILE A 50 -11.16 -11.17 3.67
N ILE A 51 -11.30 -10.72 4.93
CA ILE A 51 -12.51 -10.94 5.74
C ILE A 51 -13.71 -10.27 5.08
N GLY A 52 -13.58 -9.00 4.69
CA GLY A 52 -14.65 -8.25 4.02
C GLY A 52 -15.11 -8.92 2.72
N THR A 53 -14.17 -9.43 1.91
CA THR A 53 -14.49 -10.18 0.69
C THR A 53 -15.24 -11.47 1.01
N ALA A 54 -14.74 -12.28 1.96
CA ALA A 54 -15.37 -13.54 2.30
C ALA A 54 -16.81 -13.35 2.79
N VAL A 55 -17.04 -12.37 3.67
CA VAL A 55 -18.37 -12.04 4.18
C VAL A 55 -19.27 -11.49 3.08
N ALA A 56 -18.75 -10.65 2.17
CA ALA A 56 -19.51 -10.14 1.04
C ALA A 56 -19.93 -11.27 0.08
N VAL A 57 -19.05 -12.23 -0.23
CA VAL A 57 -19.37 -13.40 -1.07
C VAL A 57 -20.44 -14.28 -0.41
N ILE A 58 -20.32 -14.54 0.90
CA ILE A 58 -21.36 -15.24 1.66
C ILE A 58 -22.69 -14.48 1.53
N GLY A 59 -22.65 -13.15 1.67
CA GLY A 59 -23.81 -12.28 1.53
C GLY A 59 -24.47 -12.31 0.15
N VAL A 60 -23.74 -12.62 -0.92
CA VAL A 60 -24.32 -12.88 -2.24
C VAL A 60 -25.01 -14.24 -2.24
N ALA A 61 -24.34 -15.27 -1.73
CA ALA A 61 -24.86 -16.64 -1.71
C ALA A 61 -26.10 -16.82 -0.82
N THR A 62 -26.24 -16.01 0.24
CA THR A 62 -27.36 -16.05 1.18
C THR A 62 -28.47 -15.04 0.86
N GLU A 63 -28.44 -14.43 -0.33
CA GLU A 63 -29.43 -13.41 -0.76
C GLU A 63 -29.50 -12.18 0.16
N GLY A 64 -28.37 -11.83 0.79
CA GLY A 64 -28.21 -10.69 1.68
C GLY A 64 -27.52 -11.04 3.00
N LEU A 65 -27.16 -10.00 3.76
CA LEU A 65 -26.61 -10.12 5.11
C LEU A 65 -27.51 -9.48 6.15
N VAL A 66 -27.65 -10.16 7.30
CA VAL A 66 -28.23 -9.57 8.51
C VAL A 66 -27.35 -8.44 9.04
N ILE A 67 -27.94 -7.56 9.85
CA ILE A 67 -27.33 -6.31 10.32
C ILE A 67 -25.89 -6.47 10.85
N PRO A 68 -25.57 -7.40 11.78
CA PRO A 68 -24.22 -7.46 12.34
C PRO A 68 -23.15 -7.78 11.29
N PHE A 69 -23.42 -8.70 10.35
CA PHE A 69 -22.49 -9.02 9.28
C PHE A 69 -22.41 -7.90 8.22
N GLY A 70 -23.52 -7.20 7.97
CA GLY A 70 -23.52 -6.01 7.12
C GLY A 70 -22.62 -4.91 7.69
N VAL A 71 -22.77 -4.59 8.98
CA VAL A 71 -21.93 -3.60 9.69
C VAL A 71 -20.46 -4.03 9.69
N LEU A 72 -20.18 -5.31 9.96
CA LEU A 72 -18.82 -5.85 9.91
C LEU A 72 -18.17 -5.67 8.53
N THR A 73 -18.92 -5.95 7.46
CA THR A 73 -18.41 -5.84 6.08
C THR A 73 -18.08 -4.38 5.73
N TRP A 74 -18.96 -3.44 6.10
CA TRP A 74 -18.71 -2.02 5.92
C TRP A 74 -17.54 -1.51 6.75
N ALA A 75 -17.42 -1.95 8.01
CA ALA A 75 -16.30 -1.60 8.87
C ALA A 75 -14.98 -2.12 8.28
N ALA A 76 -14.95 -3.38 7.81
CA ALA A 76 -13.79 -3.96 7.15
C ALA A 76 -13.40 -3.19 5.88
N PHE A 77 -14.38 -2.79 5.07
CA PHE A 77 -14.13 -1.97 3.88
C PHE A 77 -13.64 -0.57 4.23
N GLY A 78 -14.21 0.09 5.24
CA GLY A 78 -13.77 1.40 5.72
C GLY A 78 -12.33 1.36 6.25
N VAL A 79 -11.98 0.33 7.02
CA VAL A 79 -10.60 0.10 7.49
C VAL A 79 -9.66 -0.12 6.32
N LEU A 80 -10.05 -0.94 5.34
CA LEU A 80 -9.26 -1.16 4.13
C LEU A 80 -8.99 0.16 3.39
N LEU A 81 -10.01 1.00 3.17
CA LEU A 81 -9.85 2.30 2.51
C LEU A 81 -8.93 3.23 3.29
N LEU A 82 -9.12 3.33 4.61
CA LEU A 82 -8.29 4.17 5.46
C LEU A 82 -6.81 3.77 5.39
N LEU A 83 -6.52 2.48 5.59
CA LEU A 83 -5.16 1.97 5.58
C LEU A 83 -4.53 2.04 4.19
N THR A 84 -5.32 1.85 3.12
CA THR A 84 -4.88 2.10 1.74
C THR A 84 -4.46 3.56 1.56
N GLY A 85 -5.26 4.51 2.06
CA GLY A 85 -4.92 5.93 2.02
C GLY A 85 -3.59 6.23 2.70
N ILE A 86 -3.38 5.70 3.91
CA ILE A 86 -2.11 5.86 4.65
C ILE A 86 -0.95 5.24 3.87
N GLN A 87 -1.15 4.06 3.28
CA GLN A 87 -0.13 3.40 2.46
C GLN A 87 0.23 4.24 1.23
N LEU A 88 -0.74 4.82 0.53
CA LEU A 88 -0.50 5.71 -0.61
C LEU A 88 0.27 6.97 -0.21
N THR A 89 -0.05 7.57 0.94
CA THR A 89 0.74 8.69 1.47
C THR A 89 2.18 8.32 1.78
N ALA A 90 2.41 7.10 2.30
CA ALA A 90 3.75 6.60 2.57
C ALA A 90 4.54 6.36 1.27
N ILE A 91 3.88 5.93 0.19
CA ILE A 91 4.49 5.79 -1.13
C ILE A 91 4.87 7.16 -1.69
N GLY A 92 3.98 8.16 -1.61
CA GLY A 92 4.29 9.52 -2.05
C GLY A 92 5.51 10.09 -1.33
N ALA A 93 5.54 10.00 0.00
CA ALA A 93 6.70 10.43 0.80
C ALA A 93 7.97 9.63 0.47
N SER A 94 7.85 8.34 0.13
CA SER A 94 8.99 7.50 -0.26
C SER A 94 9.62 7.96 -1.57
N GLN A 95 8.78 8.35 -2.54
CA GLN A 95 9.26 8.81 -3.85
C GLN A 95 10.00 10.13 -3.77
N GLU A 96 9.56 11.05 -2.90
CA GLU A 96 10.26 12.32 -2.66
C GLU A 96 11.67 12.07 -2.11
N VAL A 97 11.82 11.18 -1.12
CA VAL A 97 13.12 10.83 -0.52
C VAL A 97 14.03 10.14 -1.53
N GLU A 98 13.52 9.19 -2.31
CA GLU A 98 14.33 8.52 -3.35
C GLU A 98 14.80 9.49 -4.45
N ALA A 99 14.00 10.50 -4.78
CA ALA A 99 14.38 11.53 -5.74
C ALA A 99 15.52 12.42 -5.21
N GLU A 100 15.47 12.80 -3.93
CA GLU A 100 16.53 13.57 -3.28
C GLU A 100 17.85 12.78 -3.19
N ASP A 101 17.80 11.53 -2.73
CA ASP A 101 18.97 10.64 -2.63
C ASP A 101 19.64 10.41 -4.00
N ALA A 102 18.85 10.29 -5.07
CA ALA A 102 19.37 10.13 -6.43
C ALA A 102 20.12 11.38 -6.93
N VAL A 103 19.62 12.57 -6.61
CA VAL A 103 20.27 13.85 -6.95
C VAL A 103 21.60 13.99 -6.20
N GLU A 104 21.63 13.70 -4.91
CA GLU A 104 22.87 13.74 -4.11
C GLU A 104 23.92 12.74 -4.62
N ALA A 105 23.49 11.52 -4.95
CA ALA A 105 24.38 10.49 -5.52
C ALA A 105 24.97 10.94 -6.87
N GLN A 106 24.18 11.61 -7.71
CA GLN A 106 24.63 12.15 -8.99
C GLN A 106 25.61 13.32 -8.80
N GLN A 107 25.37 14.20 -7.84
CA GLN A 107 26.30 15.27 -7.47
C GLN A 107 27.63 14.72 -6.94
N ARG A 108 27.61 13.74 -6.02
CA ARG A 108 28.82 13.07 -5.53
C ARG A 108 29.63 12.43 -6.67
N ARG A 109 28.97 11.73 -7.60
CA ARG A 109 29.63 11.17 -8.79
C ARG A 109 30.24 12.25 -9.67
N ARG A 110 29.58 13.40 -9.83
CA ARG A 110 30.10 14.53 -10.62
C ARG A 110 31.34 15.14 -9.95
N VAL A 111 31.31 15.35 -8.64
CA VAL A 111 32.46 15.83 -7.85
C VAL A 111 33.64 14.86 -7.98
N LEU A 112 33.41 13.55 -7.81
CA LEU A 112 34.46 12.54 -7.96
C LEU A 112 35.05 12.47 -9.38
N ARG A 113 34.26 12.72 -10.43
CA ARG A 113 34.77 12.82 -11.80
C ARG A 113 35.62 14.07 -12.02
N LEU A 114 35.26 15.19 -11.40
CA LEU A 114 36.03 16.43 -11.49
C LEU A 114 37.38 16.31 -10.78
N PHE A 115 37.41 15.73 -9.58
CA PHE A 115 38.66 15.52 -8.83
C PHE A 115 39.48 14.30 -9.30
N GLY A 116 38.84 13.29 -9.89
CA GLY A 116 39.49 12.07 -10.36
C GLY A 116 40.20 12.18 -11.72
N TRP A 117 40.02 13.28 -12.45
CA TRP A 117 40.64 13.48 -13.76
C TRP A 117 41.94 14.31 -13.72
N GLU A 118 42.24 14.99 -12.60
CA GLU A 118 43.49 15.75 -12.46
C GLU A 118 44.72 14.90 -12.11
N ILE A 119 44.55 13.66 -11.67
CA ILE A 119 45.68 12.81 -11.22
C ILE A 119 46.33 12.03 -12.38
N THR A 120 45.66 11.90 -13.53
CA THR A 120 46.16 11.09 -14.66
C THR A 120 46.78 11.87 -15.82
N SER A 121 46.80 13.22 -15.80
CA SER A 121 47.36 14.03 -16.90
C SER A 121 48.71 14.70 -16.62
N ARG A 122 49.30 14.51 -15.43
CA ARG A 122 50.70 14.91 -15.15
C ARG A 122 51.62 13.68 -15.17
N ARG A 123 51.89 13.15 -16.35
CA ARG A 123 53.12 12.41 -16.64
C ARG A 123 53.77 13.00 -17.88
#